data_AF-Q0AYY9-F1
#
_entry.id   AF-Q0AYY9-F1
#
_cell.length_a   1.000
_cell.length_b   1.000
_cell.length_c   1.000
_cell.angle_alpha   90.00
_cell.angle_beta   90.00
_cell.angle_gamma   90.00
#
_symmetry.space_group_name_H-M   'P 1'
#
loop_
_entity.id
_entity.type
_entity.pdbx_description
1 polymer ?
#
loop_
_entity_poly.entity_id
_entity_poly.type
_entity_poly.pdbx_seq_one_letter_code
_entity_poly.pdbx_strand_id
1 'polypeptide(L)'
;MSAKNSLSTGHNTLIHNKRHDAYIWIWLLINLIAIGCFSNQEFARQDLSGEIERYQGVISFVQHLPPVSFDYYGKGVYIDNRNDPVGFIQFILRKLGHLFLYGCLSLGFLLSQRDGGKISARGWLLAFMVVLLVAAVDEFSQVYVAGRSGSIKDVGVDAAAFLLVSVIIIWRQRKQGTGPLSPCPEVMSS
;
A
#
# COMPACT_ATOMS: atom_id res chain seq x y z
N MET A 1 12.02 -60.62 -11.52
CA MET A 1 10.84 -59.86 -11.07
C MET A 1 11.25 -59.08 -9.83
N SER A 2 11.77 -57.86 -9.95
CA SER A 2 11.08 -56.58 -10.16
C SER A 2 10.23 -56.14 -8.96
N ALA A 3 10.80 -55.29 -8.11
CA ALA A 3 10.15 -54.11 -7.52
C ALA A 3 11.18 -53.30 -6.70
N LYS A 4 12.05 -52.57 -7.40
CA LYS A 4 12.49 -51.25 -6.91
C LYS A 4 11.29 -50.32 -7.14
N ASN A 5 10.80 -49.63 -6.11
CA ASN A 5 10.17 -48.30 -6.18
C ASN A 5 9.46 -47.95 -4.87
N SER A 6 10.15 -47.24 -3.97
CA SER A 6 9.51 -46.38 -2.96
C SER A 6 10.26 -45.05 -2.76
N LEU A 7 11.04 -44.62 -3.77
CA LEU A 7 11.62 -43.28 -3.83
C LEU A 7 10.70 -42.40 -4.70
N SER A 8 9.62 -41.88 -4.14
CA SER A 8 8.94 -40.69 -4.67
C SER A 8 7.92 -40.15 -3.66
N THR A 9 8.39 -39.62 -2.53
CA THR A 9 7.50 -38.90 -1.59
C THR A 9 8.23 -37.76 -0.89
N GLY A 10 8.95 -36.95 -1.66
CA GLY A 10 9.73 -35.84 -1.09
C GLY A 10 10.15 -34.75 -2.07
N HIS A 11 9.39 -34.51 -3.13
CA HIS A 11 9.71 -33.48 -4.14
C HIS A 11 8.45 -32.70 -4.59
N ASN A 12 7.57 -32.32 -3.64
CA ASN A 12 6.34 -31.58 -3.97
C ASN A 12 6.13 -30.32 -3.11
N THR A 13 7.22 -29.67 -2.72
CA THR A 13 7.19 -28.31 -2.19
C THR A 13 8.36 -27.56 -2.81
N LEU A 14 8.12 -26.36 -3.33
CA LEU A 14 9.07 -25.46 -4.03
C LEU A 14 9.02 -25.49 -5.57
N ILE A 15 7.83 -25.54 -6.16
CA ILE A 15 7.67 -24.91 -7.48
C ILE A 15 7.09 -23.52 -7.22
N HIS A 16 7.97 -22.53 -7.07
CA HIS A 16 7.60 -21.14 -7.34
C HIS A 16 6.97 -21.16 -8.75
N ASN A 17 5.65 -21.00 -8.84
CA ASN A 17 4.98 -21.07 -10.13
C ASN A 17 5.43 -19.85 -10.91
N LYS A 18 6.41 -20.01 -11.82
CA LYS A 18 7.02 -18.92 -12.59
C LYS A 18 5.99 -17.99 -13.24
N ARG A 19 4.78 -18.50 -13.53
CA ARG A 19 3.65 -17.71 -14.05
C ARG A 19 3.06 -16.75 -13.00
N HIS A 20 2.90 -17.20 -11.75
CA HIS A 20 2.43 -16.36 -10.65
C HIS A 20 3.40 -15.21 -10.37
N ASP A 21 4.70 -15.48 -10.42
CA ASP A 21 5.73 -14.45 -10.23
C ASP A 21 5.69 -13.40 -11.34
N ALA A 22 5.49 -13.83 -12.59
CA ALA A 22 5.37 -12.92 -13.73
C ALA A 22 4.20 -11.93 -13.55
N TYR A 23 3.04 -12.37 -13.05
CA TYR A 23 1.92 -11.46 -12.80
C TYR A 23 2.21 -10.43 -11.71
N ILE A 24 2.92 -10.81 -10.65
CA ILE A 24 3.33 -9.88 -9.60
C ILE A 24 4.26 -8.80 -10.17
N TRP A 25 5.24 -9.20 -11.00
CA TRP A 25 6.16 -8.25 -11.63
C TRP A 25 5.48 -7.33 -12.64
N ILE A 26 4.53 -7.84 -13.43
CA ILE A 26 3.71 -7.01 -14.32
C ILE A 26 2.89 -6.00 -13.51
N TRP A 27 2.26 -6.45 -12.42
CA TRP A 27 1.46 -5.61 -11.55
C TRP A 27 2.31 -4.53 -10.85
N LEU A 28 3.55 -4.85 -10.44
CA LEU A 28 4.53 -3.89 -9.92
C LEU A 28 4.92 -2.86 -10.97
N LEU A 29 5.19 -3.29 -12.21
CA LEU A 29 5.52 -2.40 -13.31
C LEU A 29 4.39 -1.41 -13.59
N ILE A 30 3.14 -1.90 -13.65
CA ILE A 30 1.96 -1.04 -13.85
C ILE A 30 1.84 -0.01 -12.72
N ASN A 31 2.07 -0.41 -11.47
CA ASN A 31 2.04 0.51 -10.33
C ASN A 31 3.11 1.59 -10.41
N LEU A 32 4.35 1.22 -10.77
CA LEU A 32 5.45 2.17 -10.92
C LEU A 32 5.19 3.17 -12.06
N ILE A 33 4.62 2.69 -13.17
CA ILE A 33 4.18 3.57 -14.27
C ILE A 33 3.09 4.52 -13.80
N ALA A 34 2.08 4.02 -13.08
CA ALA A 34 1.01 4.86 -12.55
C ALA A 34 1.56 5.95 -11.63
N ILE A 35 2.42 5.59 -10.66
CA ILE A 35 3.09 6.56 -9.76
C ILE A 35 3.85 7.60 -10.58
N GLY A 36 4.70 7.18 -11.54
CA GLY A 36 5.44 8.13 -12.38
C GLY A 36 4.55 9.04 -13.24
N CYS A 37 3.44 8.53 -13.76
CA CYS A 37 2.46 9.34 -14.49
C CYS A 37 1.78 10.38 -13.59
N PHE A 38 1.39 10.01 -12.37
CA PHE A 38 0.79 10.95 -11.42
C PHE A 38 1.81 11.94 -10.84
N SER A 39 3.06 11.51 -10.64
CA SER A 39 4.19 12.34 -10.19
C SER A 39 4.41 13.55 -11.10
N ASN A 40 4.39 13.30 -12.41
CA ASN A 40 4.70 14.30 -13.43
C ASN A 40 3.52 15.21 -13.80
N GLN A 41 2.36 15.06 -13.15
CA GLN A 41 1.20 15.90 -13.42
C GLN A 41 1.23 17.20 -12.61
N GLU A 42 1.06 18.33 -13.30
CA GLU A 42 0.82 19.63 -12.68
C GLU A 42 -0.39 19.61 -11.74
N PHE A 43 -0.40 20.49 -10.75
CA PHE A 43 -1.51 20.56 -9.79
C PHE A 43 -2.86 20.81 -10.48
N ALA A 44 -2.89 21.67 -11.51
CA ALA A 44 -4.10 21.97 -12.28
C ALA A 44 -4.71 20.73 -12.97
N ARG A 45 -3.91 19.70 -13.28
CA ARG A 45 -4.39 18.45 -13.89
C ARG A 45 -4.96 17.45 -12.88
N GLN A 46 -4.59 17.60 -11.61
CA GLN A 46 -5.14 16.81 -10.50
C GLN A 46 -6.11 17.62 -9.65
N ASP A 47 -6.49 18.81 -10.11
CA ASP A 47 -7.47 19.61 -9.42
C ASP A 47 -8.84 18.94 -9.53
N LEU A 48 -9.38 18.57 -8.37
CA LEU A 48 -10.67 17.93 -8.21
C LEU A 48 -11.70 18.94 -7.69
N SER A 49 -11.33 20.20 -7.47
CA SER A 49 -12.20 21.22 -6.87
C SER A 49 -13.52 21.34 -7.62
N GLY A 50 -13.47 21.47 -8.95
CA GLY A 50 -14.69 21.56 -9.77
C GLY A 50 -15.56 20.30 -9.75
N GLU A 51 -14.96 19.13 -9.50
CA GLU A 51 -15.67 17.87 -9.34
C GLU A 51 -16.34 17.76 -7.97
N ILE A 52 -15.62 18.16 -6.91
CA ILE A 52 -16.07 18.18 -5.52
C ILE A 52 -17.22 19.17 -5.35
N GLU A 53 -17.16 20.34 -6.00
CA GLU A 53 -18.21 21.36 -6.00
C GLU A 53 -19.57 20.85 -6.45
N ARG A 54 -19.61 19.77 -7.25
CA ARG A 54 -20.87 19.13 -7.67
C ARG A 54 -21.58 18.39 -6.53
N TYR A 55 -20.88 18.09 -5.44
CA TYR A 55 -21.38 17.32 -4.30
C TYR A 55 -21.60 18.19 -3.06
N GLN A 56 -22.51 19.16 -3.18
CA GLN A 56 -22.84 20.14 -2.12
C GLN A 56 -23.21 19.50 -0.77
N GLY A 57 -23.84 18.32 -0.78
CA GLY A 57 -24.14 17.57 0.45
C GLY A 57 -22.89 17.12 1.21
N VAL A 58 -21.84 16.69 0.50
CA VAL A 58 -20.56 16.31 1.11
C VAL A 58 -19.83 17.53 1.64
N ILE A 59 -19.81 18.63 0.88
CA ILE A 59 -19.21 19.90 1.30
C ILE A 59 -19.88 20.39 2.60
N SER A 60 -21.21 20.43 2.61
CA SER A 60 -21.98 20.84 3.79
C SER A 60 -21.68 19.93 4.97
N PHE A 61 -21.66 18.61 4.78
CA PHE A 61 -21.32 17.66 5.85
C PHE A 61 -19.92 17.95 6.44
N VAL A 62 -18.91 18.13 5.59
CA VAL A 62 -17.53 18.40 6.02
C VAL A 62 -17.41 19.72 6.77
N GLN A 63 -18.16 20.76 6.37
CA GLN A 63 -18.21 22.06 7.06
C GLN A 63 -18.84 21.98 8.45
N HIS A 64 -19.75 21.03 8.69
CA HIS A 64 -20.43 20.85 9.98
C HIS A 64 -19.66 19.96 10.96
N LEU A 65 -18.60 19.28 10.51
CA LEU A 65 -17.71 18.54 11.40
C LEU A 65 -17.03 19.50 12.40
N PRO A 66 -16.55 19.00 13.56
CA PRO A 66 -15.73 19.79 14.46
C PRO A 66 -14.62 20.51 13.69
N PRO A 67 -14.32 21.78 14.02
CA PRO A 67 -13.36 22.57 13.25
C PRO A 67 -11.98 21.93 13.32
N VAL A 68 -11.42 21.65 12.16
CA VAL A 68 -10.08 21.11 11.98
C VAL A 68 -9.35 22.04 11.02
N SER A 69 -8.28 22.66 11.53
CA SER A 69 -7.41 23.53 10.76
C SER A 69 -5.95 23.27 11.15
N PHE A 70 -5.09 23.05 10.16
CA PHE A 70 -3.67 22.79 10.39
C PHE A 70 -2.80 23.28 9.22
N ASP A 71 -1.58 23.73 9.55
CA ASP A 71 -0.56 24.06 8.56
C ASP A 71 0.18 22.79 8.13
N TYR A 72 -0.12 22.32 6.92
CA TYR A 72 0.51 21.13 6.38
C TYR A 72 1.83 21.45 5.68
N TYR A 73 1.90 22.53 4.91
CA TYR A 73 3.05 22.83 4.04
C TYR A 73 4.09 23.75 4.68
N GLY A 74 3.84 24.28 5.88
CA GLY A 74 4.75 25.20 6.57
C GLY A 74 4.86 26.56 5.90
N LYS A 75 3.85 26.94 5.10
CA LYS A 75 3.84 28.17 4.29
C LYS A 75 2.77 29.17 4.72
N GLY A 76 2.17 28.96 5.90
CA GLY A 76 1.04 29.78 6.36
C GLY A 76 -0.25 29.54 5.57
N VAL A 77 -0.31 28.47 4.78
CA VAL A 77 -1.51 28.00 4.08
C VAL A 77 -2.12 26.87 4.90
N TYR A 78 -3.29 27.13 5.47
CA TYR A 78 -3.99 26.19 6.34
C TYR A 78 -4.97 25.33 5.54
N ILE A 79 -5.01 24.04 5.87
CA ILE A 79 -6.04 23.11 5.39
C ILE A 79 -7.18 23.16 6.42
N ASP A 80 -8.34 23.68 6.02
CA ASP A 80 -9.44 24.03 6.93
C ASP A 80 -10.78 23.49 6.44
N ASN A 81 -11.42 22.62 7.22
CA ASN A 81 -12.69 21.99 6.82
C ASN A 81 -13.90 22.92 6.81
N ARG A 82 -13.84 24.08 7.49
CA ARG A 82 -14.96 25.00 7.68
C ARG A 82 -14.91 26.16 6.70
N ASN A 83 -13.73 26.79 6.60
CA ASN A 83 -13.49 27.95 5.74
C ASN A 83 -13.15 27.56 4.30
N ASP A 84 -12.52 26.39 4.09
CA ASP A 84 -12.19 25.84 2.76
C ASP A 84 -12.48 24.33 2.69
N PRO A 85 -13.77 23.91 2.76
CA PRO A 85 -14.13 22.50 2.72
C PRO A 85 -13.72 21.79 1.43
N VAL A 86 -13.68 22.50 0.29
CA VAL A 86 -13.32 21.93 -1.00
C VAL A 86 -11.84 21.60 -1.02
N GLY A 87 -10.97 22.54 -0.64
CA GLY A 87 -9.55 22.31 -0.49
C GLY A 87 -9.23 21.23 0.54
N PHE A 88 -9.99 21.20 1.65
CA PHE A 88 -9.89 20.13 2.66
C PHE A 88 -10.22 18.75 2.08
N ILE A 89 -11.33 18.60 1.37
CA ILE A 89 -11.73 17.33 0.75
C ILE A 89 -10.69 16.91 -0.31
N GLN A 90 -10.27 17.83 -1.17
CA GLN A 90 -9.24 17.59 -2.18
C GLN A 90 -7.94 17.10 -1.55
N PHE A 91 -7.50 17.74 -0.47
CA PHE A 91 -6.33 17.32 0.28
C PHE A 91 -6.47 15.86 0.75
N ILE A 92 -7.58 15.52 1.41
CA ILE A 92 -7.83 14.16 1.89
C ILE A 92 -7.87 13.14 0.75
N LEU A 93 -8.61 13.42 -0.33
CA LEU A 93 -8.71 12.53 -1.48
C LEU A 93 -7.34 12.27 -2.13
N ARG A 94 -6.50 13.32 -2.26
CA ARG A 94 -5.13 13.15 -2.75
C ARG A 94 -4.30 12.26 -1.85
N LYS A 95 -4.35 12.44 -0.52
CA LYS A 95 -3.61 11.58 0.43
C LYS A 95 -4.09 10.14 0.39
N LEU A 96 -5.39 9.91 0.26
CA LEU A 96 -5.95 8.57 0.08
C LEU A 96 -5.50 7.92 -1.23
N GLY A 97 -5.42 8.69 -2.32
CA GLY A 97 -4.90 8.22 -3.61
C GLY A 97 -3.44 7.76 -3.53
N HIS A 98 -2.58 8.54 -2.87
CA HIS A 98 -1.17 8.15 -2.68
C HIS A 98 -1.08 6.93 -1.75
N LEU A 99 -1.77 6.95 -0.60
CA LEU A 99 -1.83 5.80 0.31
C LEU A 99 -2.28 4.52 -0.41
N PHE A 100 -3.24 4.62 -1.34
CA PHE A 100 -3.69 3.49 -2.15
C PHE A 100 -2.59 3.01 -3.11
N LEU A 101 -1.98 3.90 -3.91
CA LEU A 101 -0.93 3.52 -4.87
C LEU A 101 0.31 2.93 -4.17
N TYR A 102 0.78 3.54 -3.09
CA TYR A 102 1.91 3.02 -2.31
C TYR A 102 1.55 1.77 -1.51
N GLY A 103 0.31 1.63 -1.07
CA GLY A 103 -0.20 0.42 -0.41
C GLY A 103 -0.26 -0.75 -1.38
N CYS A 104 -0.73 -0.50 -2.60
CA CYS A 104 -0.58 -1.40 -3.71
C CYS A 104 0.90 -1.78 -3.85
N LEU A 105 1.80 -0.83 -4.15
CA LEU A 105 3.23 -1.09 -4.39
C LEU A 105 3.85 -1.98 -3.29
N SER A 106 3.55 -1.65 -2.03
CA SER A 106 3.95 -2.41 -0.84
C SER A 106 3.45 -3.86 -0.90
N LEU A 107 2.17 -4.06 -1.21
CA LEU A 107 1.56 -5.38 -1.27
C LEU A 107 2.22 -6.26 -2.32
N GLY A 108 2.36 -5.81 -3.56
CA GLY A 108 2.96 -6.66 -4.58
C GLY A 108 4.44 -6.92 -4.36
N PHE A 109 5.18 -5.97 -3.80
CA PHE A 109 6.59 -6.22 -3.46
C PHE A 109 6.70 -7.24 -2.32
N LEU A 110 5.87 -7.12 -1.28
CA LEU A 110 5.85 -8.12 -0.20
C LEU A 110 5.42 -9.51 -0.71
N LEU A 111 4.49 -9.58 -1.67
CA LEU A 111 4.11 -10.84 -2.32
C LEU A 111 5.25 -11.41 -3.17
N SER A 112 6.09 -10.58 -3.80
CA SER A 112 7.27 -11.04 -4.55
C SER A 112 8.36 -11.61 -3.64
N GLN A 113 8.42 -11.16 -2.38
CA GLN A 113 9.34 -11.66 -1.36
C GLN A 113 8.82 -12.89 -0.59
N ARG A 114 7.64 -13.41 -0.96
CA ARG A 114 7.00 -14.52 -0.24
C ARG A 114 7.52 -15.87 -0.73
N ASP A 115 8.19 -16.60 0.16
CA ASP A 115 8.65 -17.97 -0.09
C ASP A 115 8.05 -18.93 0.94
N GLY A 116 7.54 -20.08 0.48
CA GLY A 116 6.88 -21.07 1.35
C GLY A 116 5.73 -20.51 2.18
N GLY A 117 5.07 -19.45 1.70
CA GLY A 117 3.97 -18.78 2.40
C GLY A 117 4.40 -17.72 3.42
N LYS A 118 5.69 -17.52 3.67
CA LYS A 118 6.25 -16.58 4.65
C LYS A 118 7.10 -15.50 3.97
N ILE A 119 7.26 -14.36 4.64
CA ILE A 119 8.14 -13.27 4.20
C ILE A 119 9.27 -13.16 5.22
N SER A 120 10.52 -13.20 4.76
CA SER A 120 11.69 -13.08 5.64
C SER A 120 11.82 -11.65 6.19
N ALA A 121 12.52 -11.47 7.32
CA ALA A 121 12.81 -10.13 7.85
C ALA A 121 13.54 -9.24 6.83
N ARG A 122 14.42 -9.84 6.01
CA ARG A 122 15.07 -9.14 4.90
C ARG A 122 14.07 -8.70 3.83
N GLY A 123 13.08 -9.53 3.49
CA GLY A 123 12.02 -9.18 2.55
C GLY A 123 11.17 -8.00 3.02
N TRP A 124 10.81 -7.96 4.30
CA TRP A 124 10.12 -6.82 4.92
C TRP A 124 10.95 -5.54 4.86
N LEU A 125 12.25 -5.62 5.21
CA LEU A 125 13.14 -4.47 5.16
C LEU A 125 13.33 -3.95 3.72
N LEU A 126 13.54 -4.84 2.75
CA LEU A 126 13.67 -4.46 1.34
C LEU A 126 12.41 -3.79 0.81
N ALA A 127 11.24 -4.33 1.14
CA ALA A 127 9.96 -3.74 0.76
C ALA A 127 9.79 -2.32 1.32
N PHE A 128 10.12 -2.13 2.60
CA PHE A 128 10.08 -0.81 3.23
C PHE A 128 11.03 0.18 2.55
N MET A 129 12.28 -0.24 2.31
CA MET A 129 13.29 0.61 1.68
C MET A 129 12.89 0.99 0.25
N VAL A 130 12.31 0.06 -0.52
CA VAL A 130 11.83 0.34 -1.89
C VAL A 130 10.70 1.37 -1.85
N VAL A 131 9.70 1.20 -0.98
CA VAL A 131 8.59 2.15 -0.85
C VAL A 131 9.10 3.53 -0.46
N LEU A 132 10.01 3.60 0.52
CA LEU A 132 10.61 4.85 0.98
C LEU A 132 11.39 5.56 -0.14
N LEU A 133 12.18 4.81 -0.91
CA LEU A 133 12.94 5.36 -2.04
C LEU A 133 12.01 5.85 -3.16
N VAL A 134 10.98 5.08 -3.51
CA VAL A 134 10.02 5.49 -4.55
C VAL A 134 9.23 6.73 -4.11
N ALA A 135 8.85 6.83 -2.83
CA ALA A 135 8.20 8.02 -2.28
C ALA A 135 9.13 9.25 -2.26
N ALA A 136 10.40 9.06 -1.90
CA ALA A 136 11.39 10.14 -1.94
C ALA A 136 11.64 10.64 -3.38
N VAL A 137 11.71 9.73 -4.35
CA VAL A 137 11.88 10.09 -5.77
C VAL A 137 10.65 10.79 -6.32
N ASP A 138 9.45 10.34 -5.93
CA ASP A 138 8.19 10.98 -6.30
C ASP A 138 8.14 12.44 -5.82
N GLU A 139 8.39 12.66 -4.52
CA GLU A 139 8.42 14.00 -3.94
C GLU A 139 9.51 14.88 -4.54
N PHE A 140 10.71 14.32 -4.78
CA PHE A 140 11.78 15.05 -5.47
C PHE A 140 11.36 15.46 -6.89
N SER A 141 10.67 14.60 -7.62
CA SER A 141 10.19 14.91 -8.97
C SER A 141 9.11 15.99 -8.94
N GLN A 142 8.20 15.94 -7.96
CA GLN A 142 7.14 16.94 -7.78
C GLN A 142 7.70 18.34 -7.46
N VAL A 143 8.88 18.48 -6.86
CA VAL A 143 9.53 19.80 -6.64
C VAL A 143 9.75 20.57 -7.95
N TYR A 144 9.95 19.87 -9.06
CA TYR A 144 10.18 20.48 -10.38
C TYR A 144 8.91 20.67 -11.21
N VAL A 145 7.74 20.27 -10.69
CA VAL A 145 6.47 20.36 -11.38
C VAL A 145 5.70 21.62 -10.97
N ALA A 146 5.17 22.36 -11.93
CA ALA A 146 4.46 23.61 -11.67
C ALA A 146 3.22 23.41 -10.78
N GLY A 147 3.07 24.31 -9.80
CA GLY A 147 1.94 24.30 -8.86
C GLY A 147 1.98 23.18 -7.81
N ARG A 148 3.04 22.36 -7.79
CA ARG A 148 3.25 21.35 -6.75
C ARG A 148 4.12 21.91 -5.62
N SER A 149 3.90 21.38 -4.43
CA SER A 149 4.74 21.63 -3.28
C SER A 149 5.19 20.29 -2.73
N GLY A 150 6.37 19.85 -3.15
CA GLY A 150 7.02 18.69 -2.54
C GLY A 150 7.20 18.92 -1.04
N SER A 151 6.88 17.92 -0.24
CA SER A 151 6.93 17.97 1.22
C SER A 151 7.50 16.68 1.77
N ILE A 152 8.49 16.78 2.67
CA ILE A 152 9.04 15.59 3.34
C ILE A 152 7.97 14.85 4.18
N LYS A 153 6.89 15.55 4.57
CA LYS A 153 5.74 14.95 5.25
C LYS A 153 5.03 13.93 4.34
N ASP A 154 5.04 14.16 3.02
CA ASP A 154 4.37 13.31 2.04
C ASP A 154 5.08 11.98 1.87
N VAL A 155 6.43 11.99 1.87
CA VAL A 155 7.23 10.75 1.97
C VAL A 155 6.83 9.90 3.18
N GLY A 156 6.59 10.54 4.33
CA GLY A 156 6.16 9.86 5.55
C GLY A 156 4.75 9.28 5.47
N VAL A 157 3.81 10.02 4.87
CA VAL A 157 2.44 9.55 4.63
C VAL A 157 2.44 8.35 3.67
N ASP A 158 3.24 8.40 2.61
CA ASP A 158 3.34 7.32 1.63
C ASP A 158 4.00 6.08 2.22
N ALA A 159 5.00 6.26 3.09
CA ALA A 159 5.58 5.18 3.87
C ALA A 159 4.59 4.56 4.87
N ALA A 160 3.59 5.31 5.36
CA ALA A 160 2.54 4.75 6.22
C ALA A 160 1.67 3.71 5.49
N ALA A 161 1.59 3.78 4.15
CA ALA A 161 0.90 2.77 3.34
C ALA A 161 1.54 1.38 3.52
N PHE A 162 2.87 1.33 3.58
CA PHE A 162 3.61 0.08 3.85
C PHE A 162 3.25 -0.49 5.23
N LEU A 163 3.21 0.35 6.26
CA LEU A 163 2.87 -0.09 7.62
C LEU A 163 1.45 -0.66 7.67
N LEU A 164 0.49 0.03 7.03
CA LEU A 164 -0.89 -0.43 6.95
C LEU A 164 -0.99 -1.82 6.31
N VAL A 165 -0.34 -2.01 5.15
CA VAL A 165 -0.31 -3.30 4.43
C VAL A 165 0.37 -4.38 5.26
N SER A 166 1.47 -4.03 5.94
CA SER A 166 2.20 -4.94 6.81
C SER A 166 1.31 -5.50 7.92
N VAL A 167 0.57 -4.62 8.61
CA VAL A 167 -0.38 -5.00 9.65
C VAL A 167 -1.46 -5.93 9.11
N ILE A 168 -2.03 -5.62 7.94
CA ILE A 168 -3.06 -6.45 7.30
C ILE A 168 -2.53 -7.86 7.01
N ILE A 169 -1.33 -7.97 6.42
CA ILE A 169 -0.72 -9.27 6.09
C ILE A 169 -0.46 -10.08 7.35
N ILE A 170 0.15 -9.48 8.38
CA ILE A 170 0.46 -10.15 9.65
C ILE A 170 -0.84 -10.62 10.33
N TRP A 171 -1.87 -9.78 10.36
CA TRP A 171 -3.17 -10.13 10.93
C TRP A 171 -3.83 -11.31 10.21
N ARG A 172 -3.78 -11.34 8.87
CA ARG A 172 -4.30 -12.46 8.08
C ARG A 172 -3.51 -13.76 8.31
N GLN A 173 -2.20 -13.69 8.44
CA GLN A 173 -1.35 -14.85 8.73
C GLN A 173 -1.63 -15.43 10.12
N ARG A 174 -1.86 -14.58 11.14
CA ARG A 174 -2.24 -15.03 12.49
C ARG A 174 -3.54 -15.81 12.50
N LYS A 175 -4.56 -15.37 11.74
CA LYS A 175 -5.84 -16.09 11.63
C LYS A 175 -5.73 -17.46 10.95
N GLN A 176 -4.77 -17.64 10.05
CA GLN A 176 -4.56 -18.92 9.36
C GLN A 176 -3.76 -19.94 10.19
N GLY A 177 -3.05 -19.50 11.23
CA GLY A 177 -2.29 -20.36 12.14
C GLY A 177 -3.10 -21.03 13.25
N THR A 178 -4.38 -20.69 13.42
CA THR A 178 -5.29 -21.28 14.42
C THR A 178 -6.28 -22.23 13.74
N GLY A 179 -5.78 -23.27 13.07
CA GLY A 179 -6.62 -24.42 12.68
C GLY A 179 -7.01 -25.24 13.91
N PRO A 180 -8.16 -25.95 13.93
CA PRO A 180 -8.54 -26.78 15.06
C PRO A 180 -7.44 -27.80 15.36
N LEU A 181 -7.03 -27.88 16.63
CA LEU A 181 -6.08 -28.88 17.11
C LEU A 181 -6.60 -30.26 16.70
N SER A 182 -5.77 -31.01 15.95
CA SER A 182 -6.03 -32.42 15.68
C SER A 182 -6.32 -33.13 17.00
N PRO A 183 -7.37 -33.96 17.11
CA PRO A 183 -7.63 -34.73 18.32
C PRO A 183 -6.39 -35.55 18.68
N CYS A 184 -6.00 -35.48 19.95
CA CYS A 184 -4.91 -36.29 20.50
C CYS A 184 -5.22 -37.77 20.21
N PRO A 185 -4.27 -38.59 19.73
CA PRO A 185 -4.52 -40.01 19.51
C PRO A 185 -4.96 -40.64 20.83
N GLU A 186 -6.21 -41.11 20.83
CA GLU A 186 -6.79 -41.89 21.91
C GLU A 186 -5.93 -43.14 22.09
N VAL A 187 -5.21 -43.20 23.21
CA VAL A 187 -4.43 -44.38 23.58
C VAL A 187 -5.43 -45.49 23.83
N MET A 188 -5.61 -46.37 22.85
CA MET A 188 -6.30 -47.65 23.03
C MET A 188 -5.58 -48.43 24.13
N SER A 189 -6.14 -48.40 25.33
CA SER A 189 -5.78 -49.34 26.39
C SER A 189 -6.28 -50.73 25.99
N SER A 190 -5.32 -51.65 25.95
CA SER A 190 -5.47 -53.11 25.79
C SER A 190 -6.53 -53.73 26.68
#